data_AF-A0A354XZG3-F1
#
_entry.id   AF-A0A354XZG3-F1
#
_cell.length_a   1.000
_cell.length_b   1.000
_cell.length_c   1.000
_cell.angle_alpha   90.00
_cell.angle_beta   90.00
_cell.angle_gamma   90.00
#
_symmetry.space_group_name_H-M   'P 1'
#
loop_
_entity.id
_entity.type
_entity.pdbx_description
1 polymer ?
#
loop_
_entity_poly.entity_id
_entity_poly.type
_entity_poly.pdbx_seq_one_letter_code
_entity_poly.pdbx_strand_id
1 'polypeptide(L)'
;MKGRNNWKKKLFVNRKVAAYLLTSVILSILFSFCNRPKEVLNRKDMEKLMYDIYVAEAMIENDYQGFDTPEKKEALIRDVFRKHQTTQAQWDTSLSWYSDRIDIYLKMNDSVKARLQRRQRASEQVMNRQLQQEQSLTARSYSPSYIPENYSFDETNPKNGFRFRMDTTDIAQKINSSGFDFGFDVIGIPARSKPDLRAVLMLEYNDTVIYHSEFIVENRSYLLHGQKYIPGDTIRGITGFVRLQDTIGMFRNIRLNNIFLGHPNDSVQPAQRNVSAPQERILMDEETETQ
;
A
#
# COMPACT_ATOMS: atom_id res chain seq x y z
N MET A 1 84.07 15.53 -28.16
CA MET A 1 82.70 15.82 -27.65
C MET A 1 82.01 14.47 -27.39
N LYS A 2 81.81 14.08 -26.12
CA LYS A 2 80.50 14.08 -25.43
C LYS A 2 79.46 13.27 -26.23
N GLY A 3 79.12 12.02 -25.94
CA GLY A 3 78.70 11.41 -24.67
C GLY A 3 77.20 11.06 -24.76
N ARG A 4 76.83 9.79 -24.55
CA ARG A 4 75.57 9.36 -23.90
C ARG A 4 75.49 7.84 -23.78
N ASN A 5 75.81 7.36 -22.59
CA ASN A 5 75.41 6.04 -22.09
C ASN A 5 73.91 6.08 -21.79
N ASN A 6 73.15 5.08 -22.23
CA ASN A 6 71.75 4.91 -21.87
C ASN A 6 71.55 3.51 -21.27
N TRP A 7 71.66 3.42 -19.94
CA TRP A 7 71.45 2.20 -19.17
C TRP A 7 69.97 2.07 -18.81
N LYS A 8 69.21 1.28 -19.60
CA LYS A 8 67.91 0.76 -19.13
C LYS A 8 68.17 -0.53 -18.35
N LYS A 9 68.27 -0.42 -17.01
CA LYS A 9 68.24 -1.60 -16.13
C LYS A 9 66.85 -2.26 -16.24
N LYS A 10 66.76 -3.39 -16.93
CA LYS A 10 65.59 -4.27 -16.87
C LYS A 10 65.59 -4.96 -15.50
N LEU A 11 64.67 -4.59 -14.63
CA LEU A 11 64.41 -5.33 -13.39
C LEU A 11 63.84 -6.71 -13.78
N PHE A 12 64.65 -7.76 -13.68
CA PHE A 12 64.16 -9.13 -13.76
C PHE A 12 63.57 -9.52 -12.41
N VAL A 13 62.27 -9.32 -12.24
CA VAL A 13 61.55 -9.85 -11.08
C VAL A 13 61.43 -11.37 -11.29
N ASN A 14 62.02 -12.13 -10.37
CA ASN A 14 61.99 -13.59 -10.42
C ASN A 14 60.54 -14.09 -10.37
N ARG A 15 60.13 -14.97 -11.30
CA ARG A 15 58.74 -15.43 -11.45
C ARG A 15 58.17 -16.01 -10.15
N LYS A 16 59.01 -16.63 -9.30
CA LYS A 16 58.62 -17.12 -7.97
C LYS A 16 58.35 -15.97 -6.98
N VAL A 17 59.17 -14.92 -6.99
CA VAL A 17 58.99 -13.73 -6.15
C VAL A 17 57.74 -12.94 -6.57
N ALA A 18 57.51 -12.80 -7.88
CA ALA A 18 56.27 -12.21 -8.39
C ALA A 18 55.03 -13.02 -7.97
N ALA A 19 55.11 -14.35 -7.98
CA ALA A 19 54.04 -15.22 -7.50
C ALA A 19 53.78 -15.06 -6.00
N TYR A 20 54.82 -14.99 -5.16
CA TYR A 20 54.66 -14.75 -3.72
C TYR A 20 54.09 -13.37 -3.39
N LEU A 21 54.45 -12.35 -4.17
CA LEU A 21 53.87 -11.01 -4.00
C LEU A 21 52.40 -10.98 -4.43
N LEU A 22 52.04 -11.64 -5.53
CA LEU A 22 50.64 -11.76 -5.97
C LEU A 22 49.80 -12.55 -4.96
N THR A 23 50.30 -13.66 -4.41
CA THR A 23 49.57 -14.41 -3.38
C THR A 23 49.43 -13.61 -2.09
N SER A 24 50.44 -12.85 -1.68
CA SER A 24 50.36 -11.94 -0.53
C SER A 24 49.34 -10.81 -0.73
N VAL A 25 49.29 -10.21 -1.93
CA VAL A 25 48.29 -9.19 -2.28
C VAL A 25 46.88 -9.79 -2.32
N ILE A 26 46.70 -10.98 -2.89
CA ILE A 26 45.41 -11.68 -2.89
C ILE A 26 44.98 -12.03 -1.46
N LEU A 27 45.91 -12.50 -0.62
CA LEU A 27 45.62 -12.85 0.77
C LEU A 27 45.24 -11.60 1.59
N SER A 28 45.93 -10.48 1.41
CA SER A 28 45.60 -9.21 2.09
C SER A 28 44.28 -8.57 1.61
N ILE A 29 43.92 -8.75 0.33
CA ILE A 29 42.58 -8.39 -0.17
C ILE A 29 41.51 -9.30 0.48
N LEU A 30 41.75 -10.61 0.58
CA LEU A 30 40.83 -11.55 1.22
C LEU A 30 40.65 -11.26 2.73
N PHE A 31 41.68 -10.80 3.43
CA PHE A 31 41.56 -10.35 4.83
C PHE A 31 40.74 -9.08 4.99
N SER A 32 40.79 -8.14 4.03
CA SER A 32 39.99 -6.91 4.06
C SER A 32 38.48 -7.16 3.94
N PHE A 33 38.05 -8.23 3.27
CA PHE A 33 36.63 -8.60 3.14
C PHE A 33 36.04 -9.31 4.38
N CYS A 34 36.85 -9.66 5.38
CA CYS A 34 36.44 -10.41 6.58
C CYS A 34 36.46 -9.59 7.90
N ASN A 35 36.70 -8.28 7.84
CA ASN A 35 36.86 -7.44 9.04
C ASN A 35 35.56 -6.96 9.69
N ARG A 36 34.53 -7.81 9.75
CA ARG A 36 33.30 -7.53 10.50
C ARG A 36 33.52 -7.90 11.97
N PRO A 37 33.41 -6.95 12.92
CA PRO A 37 33.45 -7.25 14.35
C PRO A 37 32.36 -8.24 14.75
N LYS A 38 32.57 -9.01 15.82
CA LYS A 38 31.64 -10.08 16.22
C LYS A 38 30.29 -9.53 16.70
N GLU A 39 30.33 -8.34 17.28
CA GLU A 39 29.21 -7.55 17.76
C GLU A 39 28.33 -7.01 16.62
N VAL A 40 28.88 -6.83 15.41
CA VAL A 40 28.12 -6.36 14.25
C VAL A 40 27.35 -7.54 13.65
N LEU A 41 26.04 -7.42 13.46
CA LEU A 41 25.21 -8.43 12.80
C LEU A 41 25.72 -8.71 11.39
N ASN A 42 25.58 -9.96 10.92
CA ASN A 42 25.95 -10.25 9.55
C ASN A 42 24.89 -9.67 8.63
N ARG A 43 25.23 -9.50 7.36
CA ARG A 43 24.36 -8.85 6.37
C ARG A 43 22.97 -9.46 6.33
N LYS A 44 22.86 -10.79 6.33
CA LYS A 44 21.57 -11.48 6.21
C LYS A 44 20.69 -11.27 7.44
N ASP A 45 21.29 -11.29 8.64
CA ASP A 45 20.53 -11.09 9.88
C ASP A 45 20.19 -9.61 10.09
N MET A 46 21.07 -8.69 9.67
CA MET A 46 20.77 -7.27 9.60
C MET A 46 19.60 -6.98 8.64
N GLU A 47 19.61 -7.52 7.41
CA GLU A 47 18.50 -7.37 6.44
C GLU A 47 17.17 -7.90 6.99
N LYS A 48 17.18 -9.03 7.71
CA LYS A 48 15.96 -9.57 8.34
C LYS A 48 15.45 -8.68 9.47
N LEU A 49 16.36 -8.18 10.31
CA LEU A 49 16.03 -7.32 11.43
C LEU A 49 15.51 -5.96 10.94
N MET A 50 16.20 -5.32 9.97
CA MET A 50 15.74 -4.10 9.31
C MET A 50 14.31 -4.25 8.77
N TYR A 51 14.04 -5.35 8.06
CA TYR A 51 12.69 -5.62 7.55
C TYR A 51 11.63 -5.65 8.66
N ASP A 52 11.88 -6.35 9.77
CA ASP A 52 10.89 -6.46 10.85
C ASP A 52 10.78 -5.18 11.67
N ILE A 53 11.86 -4.38 11.80
CA ILE A 53 11.82 -3.04 12.40
C ILE A 53 10.95 -2.11 11.56
N TYR A 54 11.14 -2.04 10.24
CA TYR A 54 10.31 -1.20 9.38
C TYR A 54 8.83 -1.62 9.37
N VAL A 55 8.55 -2.92 9.49
CA VAL A 55 7.17 -3.41 9.66
C VAL A 55 6.59 -2.94 11.00
N ALA A 56 7.36 -3.01 12.09
CA ALA A 56 6.92 -2.55 13.41
C ALA A 56 6.72 -1.03 13.46
N GLU A 57 7.60 -0.24 12.85
CA GLU A 57 7.46 1.21 12.71
C GLU A 57 6.19 1.55 11.92
N ALA A 58 5.97 0.88 10.78
CA ALA A 58 4.74 1.05 10.00
C ALA A 58 3.48 0.66 10.79
N MET A 59 3.54 -0.32 11.70
CA MET A 59 2.42 -0.66 12.59
C MET A 59 2.15 0.45 13.61
N ILE A 60 3.21 1.00 14.22
CA ILE A 60 3.11 2.11 15.18
C ILE A 60 2.52 3.35 14.51
N GLU A 61 2.95 3.67 13.29
CA GLU A 61 2.44 4.82 12.54
C GLU A 61 0.98 4.66 12.12
N ASN A 62 0.58 3.46 11.70
CA ASN A 62 -0.80 3.19 11.28
C ASN A 62 -1.78 3.04 12.45
N ASP A 63 -1.35 2.58 13.62
CA ASP A 63 -2.17 2.43 14.82
C ASP A 63 -1.71 3.37 15.94
N TYR A 64 -1.83 4.67 15.70
CA TYR A 64 -1.39 5.68 16.66
C TYR A 64 -2.14 5.61 18.00
N GLN A 65 -3.41 5.16 18.00
CA GLN A 65 -4.20 4.99 19.22
C GLN A 65 -3.75 3.77 20.05
N GLY A 66 -3.39 2.66 19.40
CA GLY A 66 -2.81 1.49 20.05
C GLY A 66 -1.41 1.76 20.61
N PHE A 67 -0.64 2.65 19.96
CA PHE A 67 0.73 3.02 20.32
C PHE A 67 0.87 4.49 20.74
N ASP A 68 -0.06 4.99 21.57
CA ASP A 68 -0.11 6.36 22.08
C ASP A 68 1.06 6.77 23.00
N THR A 69 1.76 5.79 23.58
CA THR A 69 2.75 5.97 24.64
C THR A 69 4.12 5.44 24.22
N PRO A 70 5.23 6.11 24.60
CA PRO A 70 6.58 5.63 24.31
C PRO A 70 6.82 4.18 24.75
N GLU A 71 6.28 3.79 25.90
CA GLU A 71 6.48 2.47 26.49
C GLU A 71 5.91 1.35 25.60
N LYS A 72 4.74 1.58 24.98
CA LYS A 72 4.11 0.64 24.05
C LYS A 72 4.90 0.53 22.74
N LYS A 73 5.37 1.66 22.22
CA LYS A 73 6.22 1.70 21.02
C LYS A 73 7.50 0.90 21.25
N GLU A 74 8.18 1.17 22.35
CA GLU A 74 9.40 0.45 22.71
C GLU A 74 9.15 -1.03 22.99
N ALA A 75 8.00 -1.40 23.57
CA ALA A 75 7.67 -2.81 23.80
C ALA A 75 7.62 -3.60 22.50
N LEU A 76 7.00 -3.05 21.45
CA LEU A 76 6.97 -3.68 20.13
C LEU A 76 8.38 -3.83 19.54
N ILE A 77 9.20 -2.77 19.61
CA ILE A 77 10.58 -2.81 19.12
C ILE A 77 11.44 -3.83 19.90
N ARG A 78 11.28 -3.91 21.22
CA ARG A 78 11.94 -4.94 22.05
C ARG A 78 11.52 -6.35 21.64
N ASP A 79 10.26 -6.56 21.29
CA ASP A 79 9.78 -7.85 20.79
C ASP A 79 10.40 -8.23 19.45
N VAL A 80 10.60 -7.25 18.56
CA VAL A 80 11.35 -7.46 17.32
C VAL A 80 12.80 -7.87 17.64
N PHE A 81 13.48 -7.18 18.55
CA PHE A 81 14.85 -7.56 18.93
C PHE A 81 14.92 -8.97 19.52
N ARG A 82 13.98 -9.33 20.39
CA ARG A 82 13.86 -10.68 20.97
C ARG A 82 13.66 -11.75 19.90
N LYS A 83 12.82 -11.49 18.90
CA LYS A 83 12.60 -12.40 17.75
C LYS A 83 13.88 -12.67 16.97
N HIS A 84 14.74 -11.66 16.82
CA HIS A 84 16.04 -11.78 16.12
C HIS A 84 17.19 -12.17 17.04
N GLN A 85 16.93 -12.46 18.32
CA GLN A 85 17.95 -12.78 19.32
C GLN A 85 19.05 -11.72 19.40
N THR A 86 18.66 -10.46 19.27
CA THR A 86 19.57 -9.31 19.26
C THR A 86 19.19 -8.31 20.35
N THR A 87 19.98 -7.25 20.49
CA THR A 87 19.72 -6.17 21.45
C THR A 87 19.76 -4.83 20.72
N GLN A 88 19.18 -3.81 21.33
CA GLN A 88 19.24 -2.44 20.80
C GLN A 88 20.69 -1.97 20.61
N ALA A 89 21.56 -2.21 21.60
CA ALA A 89 22.97 -1.85 21.50
C ALA A 89 23.70 -2.55 20.34
N GLN A 90 23.37 -3.83 20.09
CA GLN A 90 23.94 -4.57 18.98
C GLN A 90 23.43 -4.06 17.63
N TRP A 91 22.13 -3.74 17.56
CA TRP A 91 21.51 -3.09 16.41
C TRP A 91 22.18 -1.76 16.10
N ASP A 92 22.29 -0.86 17.07
CA ASP A 92 22.89 0.48 16.92
C ASP A 92 24.35 0.39 16.45
N THR A 93 25.12 -0.52 17.06
CA THR A 93 26.51 -0.80 16.67
C THR A 93 26.60 -1.31 15.24
N SER A 94 25.69 -2.22 14.85
CA SER A 94 25.66 -2.78 13.51
C SER A 94 25.28 -1.73 12.47
N LEU A 95 24.28 -0.92 12.78
CA LEU A 95 23.80 0.16 11.93
C LEU A 95 24.93 1.16 11.66
N SER A 96 25.60 1.64 12.71
CA SER A 96 26.76 2.53 12.59
C SER A 96 27.86 1.92 11.71
N TRP A 97 28.22 0.64 11.93
CA TRP A 97 29.27 -0.03 11.15
C TRP A 97 28.91 -0.18 9.66
N TYR A 98 27.63 -0.40 9.35
CA TYR A 98 27.15 -0.47 7.97
C TYR A 98 27.00 0.91 7.34
N SER A 99 26.68 1.97 8.10
CA SER A 99 26.64 3.35 7.59
C SER A 99 28.00 3.82 7.06
N ASP A 100 29.10 3.38 7.69
CA ASP A 100 30.47 3.61 7.20
C ASP A 100 30.79 2.85 5.89
N ARG A 101 29.93 1.90 5.50
CA ARG A 101 30.03 1.06 4.31
C ARG A 101 28.78 1.22 3.45
N ILE A 102 28.61 2.44 2.97
CA ILE A 102 27.38 2.92 2.32
C ILE A 102 26.92 2.02 1.15
N ASP A 103 27.86 1.44 0.39
CA ASP A 103 27.54 0.57 -0.75
C ASP A 103 26.85 -0.73 -0.31
N ILE A 104 27.28 -1.31 0.82
CA ILE A 104 26.66 -2.51 1.41
C ILE A 104 25.34 -2.13 2.05
N TYR A 105 25.28 -0.99 2.75
CA TYR A 105 24.07 -0.50 3.40
C TYR A 105 22.94 -0.23 2.39
N LEU A 106 23.22 0.43 1.26
CA LEU A 106 22.25 0.68 0.21
C LEU A 106 21.72 -0.63 -0.40
N LYS A 107 22.60 -1.60 -0.68
CA LYS A 107 22.19 -2.93 -1.18
C LYS A 107 21.27 -3.68 -0.19
N MET A 108 21.51 -3.55 1.12
CA MET A 108 20.61 -4.12 2.14
C MET A 108 19.26 -3.42 2.12
N ASN A 109 19.22 -2.08 2.05
CA ASN A 109 17.98 -1.33 1.96
C ASN A 109 17.17 -1.69 0.72
N ASP A 110 17.80 -1.81 -0.45
CA ASP A 110 17.13 -2.23 -1.69
C ASP A 110 16.55 -3.65 -1.57
N SER A 111 17.30 -4.57 -0.94
CA SER A 111 16.84 -5.93 -0.65
C SER A 111 15.59 -5.92 0.24
N VAL A 112 15.61 -5.12 1.31
CA VAL A 112 14.49 -4.97 2.25
C VAL A 112 13.29 -4.32 1.56
N LYS A 113 13.48 -3.24 0.80
CA LYS A 113 12.44 -2.57 0.01
C LYS A 113 11.78 -3.53 -0.97
N ALA A 114 12.56 -4.28 -1.74
CA ALA A 114 12.03 -5.27 -2.69
C ALA A 114 11.27 -6.40 -1.98
N ARG A 115 11.68 -6.79 -0.77
CA ARG A 115 10.95 -7.78 0.04
C ARG A 115 9.61 -7.23 0.54
N LEU A 116 9.57 -5.98 1.03
CA LEU A 116 8.35 -5.30 1.46
C LEU A 116 7.34 -5.18 0.32
N GLN A 117 7.78 -4.67 -0.85
CA GLN A 117 6.94 -4.54 -2.04
C GLN A 117 6.37 -5.88 -2.52
N ARG A 118 7.18 -6.97 -2.50
CA ARG A 118 6.69 -8.31 -2.84
C ARG A 118 5.61 -8.80 -1.88
N ARG A 119 5.77 -8.56 -0.57
CA ARG A 119 4.78 -8.90 0.45
C ARG A 119 3.48 -8.11 0.27
N GLN A 120 3.57 -6.81 -0.01
CA GLN A 120 2.40 -5.98 -0.32
C GLN A 120 1.64 -6.49 -1.54
N ARG A 121 2.33 -6.66 -2.68
CA ARG A 121 1.72 -7.18 -3.92
C ARG A 121 1.10 -8.56 -3.74
N ALA A 122 1.72 -9.44 -2.94
CA ALA A 122 1.14 -10.74 -2.64
C ALA A 122 -0.18 -10.62 -1.86
N SER A 123 -0.23 -9.71 -0.88
CA SER A 123 -1.45 -9.41 -0.13
C SER A 123 -2.55 -8.86 -1.04
N GLU A 124 -2.20 -7.92 -1.91
CA GLU A 124 -3.12 -7.37 -2.94
C GLU A 124 -3.61 -8.46 -3.89
N GLN A 125 -2.74 -9.36 -4.34
CA GLN A 125 -3.14 -10.48 -5.21
C GLN A 125 -4.08 -11.45 -4.52
N VAL A 126 -3.84 -11.80 -3.26
CA VAL A 126 -4.74 -12.67 -2.49
C VAL A 126 -6.10 -12.00 -2.32
N MET A 127 -6.11 -10.71 -1.96
CA MET A 127 -7.32 -9.90 -1.87
C MET A 127 -8.06 -9.87 -3.21
N ASN A 128 -7.36 -9.53 -4.30
CA ASN A 128 -7.92 -9.50 -5.66
C ASN A 128 -8.51 -10.85 -6.09
N ARG A 129 -7.84 -11.98 -5.77
CA ARG A 129 -8.33 -13.32 -6.10
C ARG A 129 -9.57 -13.70 -5.28
N GLN A 130 -9.58 -13.42 -3.97
CA GLN A 130 -10.76 -13.62 -3.14
C GLN A 130 -11.95 -12.83 -3.68
N LEU A 131 -11.72 -11.56 -4.02
CA LEU A 131 -12.73 -10.68 -4.60
C LEU A 131 -13.20 -11.13 -5.99
N GLN A 132 -12.32 -11.60 -6.87
CA GLN A 132 -12.71 -12.12 -8.20
C GLN A 132 -13.55 -13.40 -8.09
N GLN A 133 -13.24 -14.27 -7.14
CA GLN A 133 -14.00 -15.48 -6.88
C GLN A 133 -15.40 -15.14 -6.33
N GLU A 134 -15.50 -14.11 -5.49
CA GLU A 134 -16.74 -13.58 -4.92
C GLU A 134 -17.58 -12.76 -5.92
N GLN A 135 -16.96 -12.02 -6.85
CA GLN A 135 -17.62 -11.22 -7.90
C GLN A 135 -18.28 -12.08 -8.99
N SER A 136 -17.91 -13.35 -9.13
CA SER A 136 -18.48 -14.25 -10.15
C SER A 136 -19.99 -14.50 -10.01
N LEU A 137 -20.59 -14.12 -8.88
CA LEU A 137 -22.03 -14.28 -8.59
C LEU A 137 -22.88 -13.02 -8.87
N THR A 138 -22.28 -11.82 -9.02
CA THR A 138 -23.03 -10.55 -9.27
C THR A 138 -22.46 -9.64 -10.38
N ALA A 139 -21.22 -9.84 -10.84
CA ALA A 139 -20.50 -8.88 -11.69
C ALA A 139 -20.61 -9.13 -13.21
N ARG A 140 -21.82 -9.24 -13.77
CA ARG A 140 -21.98 -9.26 -15.25
C ARG A 140 -22.37 -7.93 -15.89
N SER A 141 -22.44 -6.80 -15.17
CA SER A 141 -22.89 -5.53 -15.81
C SER A 141 -22.19 -4.23 -15.43
N TYR A 142 -21.31 -4.16 -14.42
CA TYR A 142 -20.76 -2.87 -13.97
C TYR A 142 -19.28 -2.68 -14.29
N SER A 143 -18.90 -1.44 -14.58
CA SER A 143 -17.49 -1.02 -14.76
C SER A 143 -16.67 -1.28 -13.49
N PRO A 144 -15.37 -1.62 -13.59
CA PRO A 144 -14.48 -1.68 -12.43
C PRO A 144 -14.45 -0.41 -11.59
N SER A 145 -14.75 0.75 -12.18
CA SER A 145 -14.79 2.05 -11.51
C SER A 145 -16.18 2.45 -10.98
N TYR A 146 -17.14 1.53 -11.03
CA TYR A 146 -18.48 1.74 -10.47
C TYR A 146 -18.45 1.69 -8.94
N ILE A 147 -19.12 2.66 -8.33
CA ILE A 147 -19.35 2.73 -6.88
C ILE A 147 -20.87 2.71 -6.70
N PRO A 148 -21.42 1.73 -5.96
CA PRO A 148 -22.85 1.73 -5.65
C PRO A 148 -23.17 2.91 -4.74
N GLU A 149 -24.31 3.56 -4.91
CA GLU A 149 -24.76 4.65 -4.02
C GLU A 149 -25.23 4.13 -2.66
N ASN A 150 -25.81 2.93 -2.64
CA ASN A 150 -26.29 2.24 -1.44
C ASN A 150 -25.91 0.75 -1.52
N TYR A 151 -25.60 0.14 -0.38
CA TYR A 151 -25.20 -1.27 -0.27
C TYR A 151 -25.81 -1.93 0.96
N SER A 152 -26.34 -3.15 0.80
CA SER A 152 -26.95 -3.93 1.89
C SER A 152 -26.22 -5.26 2.04
N PHE A 153 -25.81 -5.60 3.26
CA PHE A 153 -25.11 -6.87 3.57
C PHE A 153 -26.10 -8.02 3.83
N ASP A 154 -27.12 -8.17 2.98
CA ASP A 154 -28.20 -9.15 3.13
C ASP A 154 -27.94 -10.46 2.35
N GLU A 155 -28.98 -11.30 2.20
CA GLU A 155 -28.90 -12.58 1.50
C GLU A 155 -28.61 -12.46 0.00
N THR A 156 -28.86 -11.29 -0.61
CA THR A 156 -28.54 -11.03 -2.02
C THR A 156 -27.07 -10.71 -2.22
N ASN A 157 -26.40 -10.21 -1.18
CA ASN A 157 -24.97 -9.94 -1.14
C ASN A 157 -24.30 -10.69 0.03
N PRO A 158 -24.38 -12.03 0.05
CA PRO A 158 -24.00 -12.79 1.22
C PRO A 158 -22.49 -12.64 1.42
N LYS A 159 -22.13 -11.99 2.55
CA LYS A 159 -20.77 -11.98 3.14
C LYS A 159 -19.71 -11.19 2.39
N ASN A 160 -20.08 -10.47 1.34
CA ASN A 160 -19.13 -9.76 0.49
C ASN A 160 -19.59 -8.32 0.41
N GLY A 161 -18.70 -7.35 0.64
CA GLY A 161 -19.00 -5.97 0.30
C GLY A 161 -18.65 -5.68 -1.16
N PHE A 162 -18.39 -4.43 -1.49
CA PHE A 162 -18.07 -4.01 -2.85
C PHE A 162 -16.63 -3.53 -2.97
N ARG A 163 -16.16 -3.44 -4.21
CA ARG A 163 -14.88 -2.87 -4.59
C ARG A 163 -15.07 -1.97 -5.80
N PHE A 164 -14.29 -0.91 -5.84
CA PHE A 164 -14.05 -0.14 -7.05
C PHE A 164 -12.55 0.03 -7.29
N ARG A 165 -12.19 0.25 -8.56
CA ARG A 165 -10.85 0.64 -8.99
C ARG A 165 -10.98 1.69 -10.08
N MET A 166 -10.24 2.78 -9.93
CA MET A 166 -10.10 3.85 -10.91
C MET A 166 -8.68 3.89 -11.41
N ASP A 167 -8.52 3.91 -12.73
CA ASP A 167 -7.25 4.24 -13.37
C ASP A 167 -7.11 5.76 -13.58
N THR A 168 -6.00 6.19 -14.21
CA THR A 168 -5.77 7.61 -14.50
C THR A 168 -6.88 8.27 -15.30
N THR A 169 -7.57 7.54 -16.17
CA THR A 169 -8.66 8.05 -17.01
C THR A 169 -9.90 8.27 -16.17
N ASP A 170 -10.27 7.27 -15.36
CA ASP A 170 -11.40 7.38 -14.42
C ASP A 170 -11.18 8.53 -13.43
N ILE A 171 -9.97 8.65 -12.86
CA ILE A 171 -9.61 9.70 -11.89
C ILE A 171 -9.74 11.08 -12.53
N ALA A 172 -9.26 11.25 -13.77
CA ALA A 172 -9.35 12.52 -14.47
C ALA A 172 -10.79 12.94 -14.78
N GLN A 173 -11.70 11.97 -14.98
CA GLN A 173 -13.10 12.22 -15.29
C GLN A 173 -13.98 12.43 -14.05
N LYS A 174 -13.69 11.72 -12.96
CA LYS A 174 -14.58 11.64 -11.79
C LYS A 174 -14.11 12.46 -10.59
N ILE A 175 -12.81 12.74 -10.47
CA ILE A 175 -12.23 13.44 -9.32
C ILE A 175 -11.71 14.81 -9.75
N ASN A 176 -12.52 15.83 -9.48
CA ASN A 176 -12.29 17.20 -9.95
C ASN A 176 -11.39 18.02 -9.02
N SER A 177 -11.35 17.68 -7.74
CA SER A 177 -10.62 18.39 -6.69
C SER A 177 -9.27 17.76 -6.40
N SER A 178 -8.35 18.55 -5.82
CA SER A 178 -7.05 18.05 -5.36
C SER A 178 -7.17 17.12 -4.15
N GLY A 179 -8.08 17.42 -3.23
CA GLY A 179 -8.48 16.55 -2.12
C GLY A 179 -9.86 15.96 -2.35
N PHE A 180 -10.06 14.70 -1.99
CA PHE A 180 -11.34 14.00 -2.15
C PHE A 180 -11.55 13.02 -1.00
N ASP A 181 -12.78 12.59 -0.81
CA ASP A 181 -13.14 11.65 0.25
C ASP A 181 -13.79 10.41 -0.35
N PHE A 182 -13.47 9.25 0.21
CA PHE A 182 -14.32 8.06 0.10
C PHE A 182 -15.21 8.01 1.33
N GLY A 183 -16.51 8.26 1.14
CA GLY A 183 -17.46 8.45 2.23
C GLY A 183 -18.68 7.56 2.13
N PHE A 184 -19.28 7.25 3.27
CA PHE A 184 -20.56 6.54 3.39
C PHE A 184 -21.15 6.64 4.81
N ASP A 185 -22.46 6.51 4.90
CA ASP A 185 -23.21 6.43 6.14
C ASP A 185 -23.52 4.98 6.51
N VAL A 186 -23.32 4.61 7.77
CA VAL A 186 -23.52 3.25 8.24
C VAL A 186 -24.70 3.18 9.20
N ILE A 187 -25.59 2.23 8.95
CA ILE A 187 -26.69 1.88 9.85
C ILE A 187 -26.74 0.36 10.07
N GLY A 188 -27.40 -0.07 11.16
CA GLY A 188 -27.62 -1.48 11.46
C GLY A 188 -26.47 -2.19 12.20
N ILE A 189 -25.45 -1.45 12.65
CA ILE A 189 -24.42 -1.97 13.55
C ILE A 189 -25.04 -2.23 14.93
N PRO A 190 -25.01 -3.47 15.45
CA PRO A 190 -25.58 -3.80 16.74
C PRO A 190 -24.74 -3.22 17.90
N ALA A 191 -25.41 -2.74 18.95
CA ALA A 191 -24.74 -2.07 20.07
C ALA A 191 -23.82 -3.02 20.89
N ARG A 192 -24.14 -4.32 20.93
CA ARG A 192 -23.48 -5.31 21.80
C ARG A 192 -22.47 -6.20 21.09
N SER A 193 -22.45 -6.24 19.76
CA SER A 193 -21.52 -7.04 18.97
C SER A 193 -20.85 -6.18 17.91
N LYS A 194 -19.53 -6.28 17.78
CA LYS A 194 -18.78 -5.52 16.79
C LYS A 194 -18.55 -6.40 15.57
N PRO A 195 -19.03 -6.02 14.37
CA PRO A 195 -18.76 -6.77 13.15
C PRO A 195 -17.29 -6.60 12.76
N ASP A 196 -16.74 -7.62 12.09
CA ASP A 196 -15.49 -7.46 11.32
C ASP A 196 -15.83 -6.82 9.96
N LEU A 197 -16.23 -5.55 10.01
CA LEU A 197 -16.51 -4.72 8.86
C LEU A 197 -15.39 -3.71 8.68
N ARG A 198 -14.77 -3.71 7.49
CA ARG A 198 -13.63 -2.85 7.17
C ARG A 198 -13.85 -2.10 5.89
N ALA A 199 -13.50 -0.82 5.88
CA ALA A 199 -13.36 -0.01 4.68
C ALA A 199 -11.89 0.33 4.47
N VAL A 200 -11.44 0.29 3.22
CA VAL A 200 -10.06 0.62 2.84
C VAL A 200 -10.07 1.45 1.57
N LEU A 201 -9.19 2.45 1.54
CA LEU A 201 -8.87 3.28 0.39
C LEU A 201 -7.36 3.22 0.16
N MET A 202 -6.96 2.70 -1.00
CA MET A 202 -5.58 2.62 -1.45
C MET A 202 -5.34 3.66 -2.56
N LEU A 203 -4.33 4.48 -2.37
CA LEU A 203 -3.91 5.54 -3.29
C LEU A 203 -2.54 5.18 -3.86
N GLU A 204 -2.52 4.82 -5.14
CA GLU A 204 -1.31 4.43 -5.86
C GLU A 204 -0.75 5.65 -6.58
N TYR A 205 0.48 6.06 -6.25
CA TYR A 205 1.27 7.05 -6.96
C TYR A 205 2.41 6.35 -7.73
N ASN A 206 3.32 7.08 -8.38
CA ASN A 206 4.40 6.43 -9.14
C ASN A 206 5.34 5.63 -8.22
N ASP A 207 5.80 6.24 -7.12
CA ASP A 207 6.79 5.64 -6.22
C ASP A 207 6.23 5.35 -4.82
N THR A 208 5.03 5.86 -4.54
CA THR A 208 4.39 5.79 -3.22
C THR A 208 3.04 5.11 -3.31
N VAL A 209 2.68 4.32 -2.30
CA VAL A 209 1.32 3.82 -2.11
C VAL A 209 0.88 4.16 -0.70
N ILE A 210 -0.26 4.82 -0.57
CA ILE A 210 -0.86 5.20 0.71
C ILE A 210 -2.09 4.35 0.95
N TYR A 211 -2.25 3.83 2.16
CA TYR A 211 -3.40 3.04 2.58
C TYR A 211 -4.11 3.73 3.73
N HIS A 212 -5.41 3.97 3.55
CA HIS A 212 -6.32 4.35 4.62
C HIS A 212 -7.22 3.16 4.92
N SER A 213 -7.32 2.76 6.18
CA SER A 213 -8.11 1.61 6.62
C SER A 213 -8.87 1.97 7.87
N GLU A 214 -10.16 1.63 7.90
CA GLU A 214 -11.06 1.97 8.99
C GLU A 214 -11.90 0.74 9.37
N PHE A 215 -11.99 0.45 10.67
CA PHE A 215 -12.95 -0.53 11.19
C PHE A 215 -14.29 0.15 11.46
N ILE A 216 -15.36 -0.46 10.96
CA ILE A 216 -16.71 0.09 11.05
C ILE A 216 -17.43 -0.58 12.21
N VAL A 217 -17.39 0.07 13.36
CA VAL A 217 -17.85 -0.49 14.64
C VAL A 217 -19.08 0.20 15.21
N GLU A 218 -19.57 1.25 14.55
CA GLU A 218 -20.72 2.03 15.00
C GLU A 218 -21.49 2.68 13.84
N ASN A 219 -22.73 3.07 14.13
CA ASN A 219 -23.62 3.76 13.19
C ASN A 219 -23.24 5.24 13.13
N ARG A 220 -22.52 5.64 12.09
CA ARG A 220 -22.12 7.03 11.81
C ARG A 220 -21.71 7.18 10.35
N SER A 221 -21.38 8.40 9.96
CA SER A 221 -20.67 8.69 8.72
C SER A 221 -19.19 8.40 8.86
N TYR A 222 -18.60 7.76 7.86
CA TYR A 222 -17.15 7.53 7.76
C TYR A 222 -16.60 8.21 6.52
N LEU A 223 -15.40 8.77 6.64
CA LEU A 223 -14.70 9.48 5.58
C LEU A 223 -13.24 9.04 5.56
N LEU A 224 -12.80 8.50 4.43
CA LEU A 224 -11.39 8.19 4.18
C LEU A 224 -10.86 9.25 3.20
N HIS A 225 -10.00 10.11 3.71
CA HIS A 225 -9.45 11.24 2.95
C HIS A 225 -8.40 10.78 1.93
N GLY A 226 -8.36 11.44 0.77
CA GLY A 226 -7.37 11.21 -0.27
C GLY A 226 -6.93 12.50 -0.95
N GLN A 227 -5.75 12.45 -1.59
CA GLN A 227 -5.17 13.56 -2.33
C GLN A 227 -4.74 13.09 -3.72
N LYS A 228 -4.87 13.94 -4.74
CA LYS A 228 -4.35 13.67 -6.09
C LYS A 228 -2.84 13.91 -6.18
N TYR A 229 -2.33 14.78 -5.31
CA TYR A 229 -0.95 15.25 -5.34
C TYR A 229 -0.34 15.16 -3.96
N ILE A 230 0.83 14.54 -3.89
CA ILE A 230 1.72 14.57 -2.73
C ILE A 230 3.04 15.22 -3.17
N PRO A 231 3.94 15.62 -2.25
CA PRO A 231 5.19 16.28 -2.63
C PRO A 231 5.98 15.46 -3.66
N GLY A 232 6.02 15.95 -4.91
CA GLY A 232 6.77 15.34 -6.01
C GLY A 232 6.12 14.15 -6.71
N ASP A 233 4.88 13.75 -6.38
CA ASP A 233 4.22 12.59 -7.00
C ASP A 233 2.73 12.86 -7.29
N THR A 234 2.18 12.16 -8.28
CA THR A 234 0.79 12.31 -8.74
C THR A 234 0.09 10.97 -8.77
N ILE A 235 -1.15 10.94 -8.30
CA ILE A 235 -1.94 9.72 -8.20
C ILE A 235 -2.13 9.07 -9.58
N ARG A 236 -1.99 7.75 -9.62
CA ARG A 236 -2.13 6.88 -10.80
C ARG A 236 -3.27 5.89 -10.68
N GLY A 237 -3.65 5.54 -9.45
CA GLY A 237 -4.72 4.61 -9.19
C GLY A 237 -5.40 4.87 -7.86
N ILE A 238 -6.71 4.64 -7.83
CA ILE A 238 -7.49 4.59 -6.60
C ILE A 238 -8.15 3.22 -6.55
N THR A 239 -7.97 2.50 -5.46
CA THR A 239 -8.70 1.25 -5.20
C THR A 239 -9.37 1.35 -3.85
N GLY A 240 -10.68 1.15 -3.80
CA GLY A 240 -11.42 1.10 -2.54
C GLY A 240 -12.18 -0.20 -2.38
N PHE A 241 -12.31 -0.67 -1.15
CA PHE A 241 -13.18 -1.79 -0.82
C PHE A 241 -13.84 -1.60 0.54
N VAL A 242 -15.05 -2.15 0.67
CA VAL A 242 -15.71 -2.37 1.94
C VAL A 242 -15.99 -3.85 2.05
N ARG A 243 -15.72 -4.48 3.21
CA ARG A 243 -15.91 -5.92 3.39
C ARG A 243 -16.44 -6.22 4.78
N LEU A 244 -17.50 -7.01 4.85
CA LEU A 244 -18.02 -7.61 6.07
C LEU A 244 -17.60 -9.08 6.15
N GLN A 245 -16.83 -9.45 7.16
CA GLN A 245 -16.56 -10.85 7.46
C GLN A 245 -17.57 -11.35 8.50
N ASP A 246 -18.62 -12.02 8.02
CA ASP A 246 -19.67 -12.60 8.87
C ASP A 246 -19.90 -14.08 8.55
N THR A 247 -19.24 -14.95 9.32
CA THR A 247 -19.29 -16.40 9.09
C THR A 247 -20.67 -16.99 9.39
N ILE A 248 -21.43 -16.39 10.31
CA ILE A 248 -22.67 -16.94 10.88
C ILE A 248 -23.94 -16.16 10.49
N GLY A 249 -23.83 -15.03 9.79
CA GLY A 249 -24.97 -14.25 9.31
C GLY A 249 -25.61 -13.35 10.36
N MET A 250 -24.89 -12.98 11.42
CA MET A 250 -25.39 -12.14 12.53
C MET A 250 -25.62 -10.67 12.11
N PHE A 251 -24.90 -10.20 11.08
CA PHE A 251 -24.76 -8.79 10.76
C PHE A 251 -25.48 -8.39 9.46
N ARG A 252 -26.49 -9.17 9.05
CA ARG A 252 -27.20 -9.00 7.76
C ARG A 252 -28.06 -7.73 7.65
N ASN A 253 -28.27 -7.03 8.76
CA ASN A 253 -29.04 -5.79 8.81
C ASN A 253 -28.19 -4.54 8.55
N ILE A 254 -26.86 -4.70 8.39
CA ILE A 254 -25.98 -3.57 8.12
C ILE A 254 -26.23 -3.05 6.70
N ARG A 255 -26.36 -1.72 6.60
CA ARG A 255 -26.48 -1.00 5.33
C ARG A 255 -25.52 0.17 5.28
N LEU A 256 -25.03 0.42 4.08
CA LEU A 256 -24.22 1.57 3.72
C LEU A 256 -25.04 2.45 2.79
N ASN A 257 -25.22 3.72 3.15
CA ASN A 257 -25.95 4.68 2.35
C ASN A 257 -25.03 5.83 1.95
N ASN A 258 -25.46 6.62 0.96
CA ASN A 258 -24.74 7.81 0.51
C ASN A 258 -23.26 7.52 0.24
N ILE A 259 -22.97 6.41 -0.44
CA ILE A 259 -21.61 6.02 -0.74
C ILE A 259 -21.11 6.89 -1.90
N PHE A 260 -19.98 7.57 -1.71
CA PHE A 260 -19.41 8.45 -2.72
C PHE A 260 -17.88 8.42 -2.73
N LEU A 261 -17.30 8.84 -3.85
CA LEU A 261 -15.88 9.17 -3.98
C LEU A 261 -15.76 10.53 -4.68
N GLY A 262 -15.27 11.55 -3.98
CA GLY A 262 -15.25 12.93 -4.45
C GLY A 262 -15.39 13.91 -3.30
N HIS A 263 -15.83 15.16 -3.56
CA HIS A 263 -16.28 16.00 -2.45
C HIS A 263 -17.69 15.61 -1.98
N PRO A 264 -18.01 15.75 -0.68
CA PRO A 264 -19.37 15.52 -0.17
C PRO A 264 -20.45 16.38 -0.86
N ASN A 265 -20.06 17.54 -1.39
CA ASN A 265 -20.96 18.44 -2.14
C ASN A 265 -21.08 18.08 -3.62
N ASP A 266 -20.17 17.25 -4.17
CA ASP A 266 -20.27 16.77 -5.56
C ASP A 266 -21.39 15.73 -5.71
N SER A 267 -21.83 15.13 -4.60
CA SER A 267 -23.00 14.25 -4.50
C SER A 267 -24.33 14.99 -4.72
N VAL A 268 -24.32 16.33 -4.66
CA VAL A 268 -25.50 17.19 -4.85
C VAL A 268 -25.41 17.87 -6.21
N GLN A 269 -25.43 17.09 -7.30
CA GLN A 269 -25.92 17.58 -8.59
C GLN A 269 -27.09 16.71 -9.05
N PRO A 270 -28.30 17.28 -9.14
CA PRO A 270 -29.54 16.54 -9.33
C PRO A 270 -29.68 16.03 -10.77
N ALA A 271 -30.40 14.92 -10.87
CA ALA A 271 -31.03 14.40 -12.07
C ALA A 271 -31.85 15.48 -12.80
N GLN A 272 -31.20 16.28 -13.65
CA GLN A 272 -31.85 17.08 -14.69
C GLN A 272 -30.91 17.14 -15.89
N ARG A 273 -30.88 16.05 -16.65
CA ARG A 273 -30.49 16.09 -18.06
C ARG A 273 -31.41 15.18 -18.86
N ASN A 274 -32.40 15.82 -19.47
CA ASN A 274 -33.12 15.42 -20.68
C ASN A 274 -33.95 14.12 -20.61
N VAL A 275 -35.13 14.20 -20.01
CA VAL A 275 -36.29 13.47 -20.55
C VAL A 275 -36.96 14.43 -21.53
N SER A 276 -36.67 14.26 -22.82
CA SER A 276 -37.53 14.79 -23.87
C SER A 276 -38.93 14.19 -23.68
N ALA A 277 -39.90 15.05 -23.41
CA ALA A 277 -41.31 14.67 -23.31
C ALA A 277 -41.74 13.85 -24.54
N PRO A 278 -42.54 12.78 -24.38
CA PRO A 278 -43.17 12.12 -25.50
C PRO A 278 -44.19 13.08 -26.11
N GLN A 279 -44.06 13.37 -27.41
CA GLN A 279 -45.13 14.02 -28.17
C GLN A 279 -46.35 13.10 -28.18
N GLU A 280 -47.38 13.53 -27.47
CA GLU A 280 -48.70 12.94 -27.48
C GLU A 280 -49.30 13.13 -28.89
N ARG A 281 -49.41 12.04 -29.65
CA ARG A 281 -50.18 12.00 -30.89
C ARG A 281 -51.65 12.07 -30.51
N ILE A 282 -52.24 13.26 -30.64
CA ILE A 282 -53.69 13.43 -30.61
C ILE A 282 -54.23 12.81 -31.91
N LEU A 283 -54.88 11.66 -31.74
CA LEU A 283 -55.79 11.08 -32.72
C LEU A 283 -57.06 11.96 -32.68
N MET A 284 -57.30 12.74 -33.73
CA MET A 284 -58.62 13.33 -33.94
C MET A 284 -59.42 12.34 -34.78
N ASP A 285 -60.51 11.84 -34.23
CA ASP A 285 -61.68 11.50 -35.03
C ASP A 285 -62.97 11.63 -34.20
N GLU A 286 -64.00 11.98 -34.96
CA GLU A 286 -65.44 11.92 -34.70
C GLU A 286 -66.15 13.20 -34.19
N GLU A 287 -66.70 13.94 -35.18
CA GLU A 287 -68.13 14.30 -35.38
C GLU A 287 -68.98 14.68 -34.14
N THR A 288 -69.89 15.66 -34.12
CA THR A 288 -70.74 16.32 -35.13
C THR A 288 -71.45 17.54 -34.48
N GLU A 289 -71.98 18.44 -35.33
CA GLU A 289 -73.16 19.31 -35.14
C GLU A 289 -73.16 20.52 -34.16
N THR A 290 -73.23 21.74 -34.69
CA THR A 290 -74.49 22.53 -34.79
C THR A 290 -74.27 23.96 -35.34
N GLN A 291 -75.21 24.38 -36.21
CA GLN A 291 -75.48 25.70 -36.84
C GLN A 291 -74.74 26.07 -38.12
#